data_AF-A0A833E360-F1
#
_entry.id   AF-A0A833E360-F1
#
_cell.length_a   1.000
_cell.length_b   1.000
_cell.length_c   1.000
_cell.angle_alpha   90.00
_cell.angle_beta   90.00
_cell.angle_gamma   90.00
#
_symmetry.space_group_name_H-M   'P 1'
#
loop_
_entity.id
_entity.type
_entity.pdbx_description
1 polymer ?
#
loop_
_entity_poly.entity_id
_entity_poly.type
_entity_poly.pdbx_seq_one_letter_code
_entity_poly.pdbx_strand_id
1 'polypeptide(L)'
;KKRLNFSPKIIAEHKADAKYLPVSAASILAKVTRDRAIEKLKEQYGEIGSGYPSDPRTRKFLEDYYKEHGKFPPIVRKSWKTLKKIEEKVRRKGQLNLLEFLR
;
A
#
# COMPACT_ATOMS: atom_id res chain seq x y z
N LYS A 1 10.72 -19.53 -22.66
CA LYS A 1 11.45 -18.53 -21.82
C LYS A 1 12.84 -18.34 -22.40
N LYS A 2 13.21 -17.14 -22.89
CA LYS A 2 14.62 -16.84 -23.24
C LYS A 2 15.46 -16.98 -21.96
N ARG A 3 16.50 -17.81 -22.02
CA ARG A 3 17.50 -17.94 -20.94
C ARG A 3 18.75 -17.17 -21.37
N LEU A 4 19.51 -16.68 -20.40
CA LEU A 4 20.85 -16.17 -20.68
C LEU A 4 21.71 -17.34 -21.18
N ASN A 5 22.56 -17.08 -22.16
CA ASN A 5 23.55 -18.04 -22.67
C ASN A 5 24.83 -18.10 -21.81
N PHE A 6 24.84 -17.42 -20.64
CA PHE A 6 25.93 -17.41 -19.68
C PHE A 6 25.40 -17.44 -18.24
N SER A 7 26.25 -17.79 -17.28
CA SER A 7 25.96 -17.72 -15.85
C SER A 7 26.37 -16.35 -15.29
N PRO A 8 25.42 -15.45 -14.96
CA PRO A 8 25.76 -14.16 -14.40
C PRO A 8 26.28 -14.28 -12.97
N LYS A 9 27.24 -13.42 -12.60
CA LYS A 9 27.58 -13.20 -11.20
C LYS A 9 26.43 -12.43 -10.54
N ILE A 10 25.90 -12.97 -9.44
CA ILE A 10 24.82 -12.34 -8.66
C ILE A 10 25.42 -11.79 -7.37
N ILE A 11 25.19 -10.51 -7.11
CA ILE A 11 25.61 -9.83 -5.88
C ILE A 11 24.37 -9.19 -5.25
N ALA A 12 24.14 -9.46 -3.96
CA ALA A 12 23.02 -8.92 -3.21
C ALA A 12 23.53 -8.33 -1.89
N GLU A 13 23.16 -7.07 -1.62
CA GLU A 13 23.48 -6.41 -0.36
C GLU A 13 22.45 -5.34 0.00
N HIS A 14 22.44 -4.92 1.27
CA HIS A 14 21.59 -3.83 1.73
C HIS A 14 22.04 -2.48 1.15
N LYS A 15 21.07 -1.65 0.77
CA LYS A 15 21.30 -0.29 0.23
C LYS A 15 22.20 -0.28 -1.01
N ALA A 16 22.12 -1.33 -1.85
CA ALA A 16 22.86 -1.44 -3.10
C ALA A 16 22.62 -0.25 -4.05
N ASP A 17 21.43 0.36 -3.99
CA ASP A 17 21.07 1.55 -4.77
C ASP A 17 21.81 2.82 -4.34
N ALA A 18 22.45 2.85 -3.18
CA ALA A 18 23.33 3.95 -2.77
C ALA A 18 24.79 3.71 -3.20
N LYS A 19 25.15 2.47 -3.57
CA LYS A 19 26.53 2.06 -3.86
C LYS A 19 26.82 1.85 -5.34
N TYR A 20 25.87 1.28 -6.09
CA TYR A 20 26.06 0.94 -7.50
C TYR A 20 25.16 1.78 -8.39
N LEU A 21 25.76 2.56 -9.28
CA LEU A 21 25.03 3.43 -10.21
C LEU A 21 23.95 2.71 -11.04
N PRO A 22 24.17 1.49 -11.58
CA PRO A 22 23.10 0.77 -12.28
C PRO A 22 21.89 0.44 -11.38
N VAL A 23 22.14 0.14 -10.10
CA VAL A 23 21.09 -0.16 -9.12
C VAL A 23 20.37 1.13 -8.71
N SER A 24 21.09 2.25 -8.60
CA SER A 24 20.49 3.58 -8.39
C SER A 24 19.54 3.93 -9.54
N ALA A 25 19.97 3.74 -10.79
CA ALA A 25 19.14 3.99 -11.98
C ALA A 25 17.89 3.10 -11.98
N ALA A 26 18.03 1.80 -11.69
CA ALA A 26 16.90 0.90 -11.55
C ALA A 26 15.92 1.35 -10.44
N SER A 27 16.45 1.82 -9.32
CA SER A 27 15.67 2.35 -8.19
C SER A 27 14.87 3.60 -8.58
N ILE A 28 15.45 4.52 -9.36
CA ILE A 28 14.76 5.70 -9.91
C ILE A 28 13.63 5.28 -10.85
N LEU A 29 13.92 4.42 -11.83
CA LEU A 29 12.91 3.94 -12.79
C LEU A 29 11.73 3.27 -12.08
N ALA A 30 12.01 2.43 -11.08
CA ALA A 30 10.98 1.77 -10.30
C ALA A 30 10.10 2.77 -9.53
N LYS A 31 10.71 3.74 -8.85
CA LYS A 31 9.97 4.75 -8.06
C LYS A 31 9.12 5.66 -8.95
N VAL A 32 9.68 6.18 -10.05
CA VAL A 32 8.94 7.02 -11.00
C VAL A 32 7.75 6.25 -11.62
N THR A 33 7.96 4.98 -11.98
CA THR A 33 6.87 4.13 -12.51
C THR A 33 5.78 3.91 -11.47
N ARG A 34 6.16 3.65 -10.21
CA ARG A 34 5.21 3.51 -9.10
C ARG A 34 4.41 4.79 -8.90
N ASP A 35 5.07 5.95 -8.88
CA ASP A 35 4.41 7.23 -8.60
C ASP A 35 3.41 7.58 -9.72
N ARG A 36 3.76 7.31 -10.98
CA ARG A 36 2.82 7.40 -12.11
C ARG A 36 1.63 6.45 -11.98
N ALA A 37 1.85 5.23 -11.48
CA ALA A 37 0.76 4.29 -11.25
C ALA A 37 -0.18 4.77 -10.14
N ILE A 38 0.34 5.36 -9.06
CA ILE A 38 -0.47 5.98 -8.02
C ILE A 38 -1.29 7.14 -8.59
N GLU A 39 -0.71 7.98 -9.44
CA GLU A 39 -1.43 9.11 -10.03
C GLU A 39 -2.60 8.65 -10.91
N LYS A 40 -2.40 7.62 -11.73
CA LYS A 40 -3.49 6.99 -12.49
C LYS A 40 -4.59 6.42 -11.61
N LEU A 41 -4.25 5.89 -10.44
CA LEU A 41 -5.26 5.42 -9.49
C LEU A 41 -6.02 6.59 -8.85
N LYS A 42 -5.37 7.74 -8.66
CA LYS A 42 -6.07 8.94 -8.17
C LYS A 42 -7.10 9.47 -9.14
N GLU A 43 -6.85 9.36 -10.44
CA GLU A 43 -7.84 9.71 -11.48
C GLU A 43 -9.14 8.88 -11.34
N GLN A 44 -9.05 7.64 -10.84
CA GLN A 44 -10.19 6.74 -10.70
C GLN A 44 -10.84 6.77 -9.31
N TYR A 45 -10.03 6.93 -8.24
CA TYR A 45 -10.48 6.79 -6.86
C TYR A 45 -10.42 8.10 -6.05
N GLY A 46 -9.99 9.20 -6.66
CA GLY A 46 -9.76 10.47 -5.97
C GLY A 46 -8.45 10.47 -5.16
N GLU A 47 -8.36 11.30 -4.13
CA GLU A 47 -7.15 11.39 -3.29
C GLU A 47 -6.96 10.13 -2.42
N ILE A 48 -6.03 9.25 -2.82
CA ILE A 48 -5.70 8.01 -2.10
C ILE A 48 -4.41 8.10 -1.26
N GLY A 49 -3.74 9.25 -1.26
CA GLY A 49 -2.43 9.47 -0.66
C GLY A 49 -1.29 8.75 -1.39
N SER A 50 -0.21 8.46 -0.68
CA SER A 50 0.97 7.78 -1.22
C SER A 50 0.83 6.26 -1.35
N GLY A 51 -0.21 5.66 -0.76
CA GLY A 51 -0.39 4.21 -0.67
C GLY A 51 0.34 3.56 0.52
N TYR A 52 1.11 4.33 1.30
CA TYR A 52 1.77 3.84 2.52
C TYR A 52 0.85 3.93 3.74
N PRO A 53 0.91 2.97 4.68
CA PRO A 53 0.14 3.02 5.93
C PRO A 53 0.50 4.19 6.84
N SER A 54 1.71 4.71 6.73
CA SER A 54 2.15 5.89 7.48
C SER A 54 1.47 7.17 6.99
N ASP A 55 1.00 7.20 5.74
CA ASP A 55 0.33 8.36 5.18
C ASP A 55 -1.09 8.48 5.76
N PRO A 56 -1.40 9.59 6.46
CA PRO A 56 -2.75 9.83 6.98
C PRO A 56 -3.81 9.84 5.89
N ARG A 57 -3.50 10.31 4.68
CA ARG A 57 -4.46 10.39 3.56
C ARG A 57 -4.85 9.00 3.08
N THR A 58 -3.87 8.10 2.93
CA THR A 58 -4.13 6.71 2.55
C THR A 58 -4.97 5.98 3.59
N ARG A 59 -4.70 6.18 4.89
CA ARG A 59 -5.54 5.59 5.94
C ARG A 59 -6.96 6.13 5.89
N LYS A 60 -7.12 7.45 5.73
CA LYS A 60 -8.44 8.08 5.61
C LYS A 60 -9.23 7.53 4.43
N PHE A 61 -8.62 7.51 3.23
CA PHE A 61 -9.22 6.92 2.03
C PHE A 61 -9.72 5.49 2.27
N LEU A 62 -8.88 4.63 2.86
CA LEU A 62 -9.26 3.24 3.13
C LEU A 62 -10.37 3.11 4.17
N GLU A 63 -10.34 3.91 5.23
CA GLU A 63 -11.39 3.93 6.25
C GLU A 63 -12.73 4.40 5.66
N ASP A 64 -12.72 5.45 4.84
CA ASP A 64 -13.93 6.03 4.26
C ASP A 64 -14.51 5.12 3.17
N TYR A 65 -13.67 4.59 2.28
CA TYR A 65 -14.12 3.62 1.27
C TYR A 65 -14.74 2.38 1.91
N TYR A 66 -14.14 1.85 2.98
CA TYR A 66 -14.66 0.68 3.68
C TYR A 66 -16.00 0.95 4.37
N LYS A 67 -16.18 2.13 4.98
CA LYS A 67 -17.47 2.51 5.58
C LYS A 67 -18.58 2.64 4.54
N GLU A 68 -18.26 3.20 3.37
CA GLU A 68 -19.23 3.43 2.30
C GLU A 68 -19.60 2.14 1.56
N HIS A 69 -18.62 1.28 1.26
CA HIS A 69 -18.81 0.11 0.40
C HIS A 69 -18.87 -1.24 1.15
N GLY A 70 -18.58 -1.26 2.45
CA GLY A 70 -18.48 -2.47 3.26
C GLY A 70 -17.31 -3.40 2.90
N LYS A 71 -16.45 -2.98 1.97
CA LYS A 71 -15.28 -3.74 1.48
C LYS A 71 -14.18 -2.79 1.04
N PHE A 72 -12.95 -3.29 0.95
CA PHE A 72 -11.82 -2.50 0.42
C PHE A 72 -11.81 -2.44 -1.11
N PRO A 73 -11.23 -1.39 -1.71
CA PRO A 73 -11.13 -1.27 -3.16
C PRO A 73 -10.16 -2.32 -3.72
N PRO A 74 -10.30 -2.76 -4.98
CA PRO A 74 -9.47 -3.83 -5.56
C PRO A 74 -7.98 -3.47 -5.69
N ILE A 75 -7.64 -2.19 -5.53
CA ILE A 75 -6.27 -1.66 -5.60
C ILE A 75 -5.43 -1.97 -4.35
N VAL A 76 -6.05 -2.53 -3.29
CA VAL A 76 -5.35 -2.81 -2.03
C VAL A 76 -4.65 -4.17 -2.03
N ARG A 77 -3.60 -4.26 -1.21
CA ARG A 77 -2.94 -5.52 -0.88
C ARG A 77 -3.62 -6.16 0.33
N LYS A 78 -4.48 -7.16 0.09
CA LYS A 78 -5.32 -7.82 1.13
C LYS A 78 -4.54 -8.37 2.33
N SER A 79 -3.27 -8.74 2.15
CA SER A 79 -2.41 -9.27 3.22
C SER A 79 -1.85 -8.21 4.17
N TRP A 80 -2.02 -6.91 3.89
CA TRP A 80 -1.43 -5.85 4.71
C TRP A 80 -2.15 -5.70 6.05
N LYS A 81 -1.36 -5.62 7.13
CA LYS A 81 -1.85 -5.45 8.51
C LYS A 81 -2.74 -4.22 8.68
N THR A 82 -2.54 -3.17 7.86
CA THR A 82 -3.35 -1.95 7.89
C THR A 82 -4.82 -2.22 7.63
N LEU A 83 -5.15 -3.11 6.68
CA LEU A 83 -6.53 -3.43 6.34
C LEU A 83 -7.22 -4.16 7.50
N LYS A 84 -6.54 -5.16 8.09
CA LYS A 84 -7.02 -5.87 9.28
C LYS A 84 -7.30 -4.90 10.44
N LYS A 85 -6.38 -3.97 10.71
CA LYS A 85 -6.56 -2.96 11.76
C LYS A 85 -7.75 -2.03 11.49
N ILE A 86 -7.97 -1.64 10.24
CA ILE A 86 -9.12 -0.80 9.85
C ILE A 86 -10.42 -1.58 10.05
N GLU A 87 -10.48 -2.82 9.57
CA GLU A 87 -11.64 -3.71 9.72
C GLU A 87 -11.99 -3.94 11.20
N GLU A 88 -11.01 -4.25 12.04
CA GLU A 88 -11.17 -4.41 13.49
C GLU A 88 -11.69 -3.12 14.16
N LYS A 89 -11.14 -1.96 13.77
CA LYS A 89 -11.53 -0.65 14.29
C LYS A 89 -12.98 -0.31 13.93
N VAL A 90 -13.38 -0.57 12.69
CA VAL A 90 -14.76 -0.35 12.23
C VAL A 90 -15.71 -1.30 12.96
N ARG A 91 -15.37 -2.58 13.08
CA ARG A 91 -16.17 -3.58 13.81
C ARG A 91 -16.37 -3.21 15.29
N ARG A 92 -15.31 -2.74 15.97
CA ARG A 92 -15.40 -2.31 17.38
C ARG A 92 -16.28 -1.08 17.58
N LYS A 93 -16.27 -0.12 16.64
CA LYS A 93 -17.13 1.07 16.73
C LYS A 93 -18.63 0.77 16.58
N GLY A 94 -18.99 -0.34 15.95
CA GLY A 94 -20.37 -0.81 15.85
C GLY A 94 -20.87 -1.59 17.07
N GLN A 95 -20.00 -1.93 18.02
CA GLN A 95 -20.40 -2.51 19.31
C GLN A 95 -20.61 -1.39 20.32
N LEU A 96 -21.83 -1.27 20.85
CA LEU A 96 -22.12 -0.42 22.01
C LEU A 96 -21.16 -0.81 23.14
N ASN A 97 -20.62 0.18 23.83
CA ASN A 97 -19.85 -0.10 25.03
C ASN A 97 -20.79 -0.62 26.13
N LEU A 98 -20.27 -1.42 27.08
CA LEU A 98 -21.11 -2.01 28.15
C LEU A 98 -21.92 -0.96 28.92
N LEU A 99 -21.39 0.27 29.01
CA LEU A 99 -22.05 1.45 29.62
C LEU A 99 -23.19 2.06 28.79
N GLU A 100 -23.22 1.82 27.48
CA GLU A 100 -24.34 2.16 26.60
C GLU A 100 -25.40 1.05 26.54
N PHE A 101 -25.00 -0.21 26.75
CA PHE A 101 -25.94 -1.33 26.83
C PHE A 101 -26.69 -1.40 28.18
N LEU A 102 -26.04 -0.98 29.27
CA LEU A 102 -26.60 -0.97 30.63
C LEU A 102 -27.36 0.32 30.98
N ARG A 103 -27.46 1.27 30.05
CA ARG A 103 -28.30 2.47 30.16
C ARG A 103 -29.64 2.24 29.49
#